data_AF-A0A090R318-F1
#
_entry.id   AF-A0A090R318-F1
#
_cell.length_a   1.000
_cell.length_b   1.000
_cell.length_c   1.000
_cell.angle_alpha   90.00
_cell.angle_beta   90.00
_cell.angle_gamma   90.00
#
_symmetry.space_group_name_H-M   'P 1'
#
loop_
_entity.id
_entity.type
_entity.pdbx_description
1 polymer ?
#
loop_
_entity_poly.entity_id
_entity_poly.type
_entity_poly.pdbx_seq_one_letter_code
_entity_poly.pdbx_strand_id
1 'polypeptide(L)' 'MVDLKGQYEKIKDQVNNGVMSVIESTAFINGPEVHSFQKELEDYLDVKHVIPCANGTDALQIA' A
#
# COMPACT_ATOMS: atom_id res chain seq x y z
N MET A 1 5.69 -13.00 -18.04
CA MET A 1 4.71 -11.96 -17.67
C MET A 1 3.64 -12.62 -16.81
N VAL A 2 3.25 -12.01 -15.69
CA VAL A 2 2.29 -12.59 -14.72
C VAL A 2 0.88 -12.08 -15.03
N ASP A 3 -0.15 -12.92 -14.85
CA ASP A 3 -1.55 -12.54 -15.09
C ASP A 3 -2.10 -11.68 -13.94
N LEU A 4 -1.94 -10.37 -14.06
CA LEU A 4 -2.48 -9.41 -13.09
C LEU A 4 -3.98 -9.19 -13.25
N LYS A 5 -4.55 -9.46 -14.44
CA LYS A 5 -5.99 -9.30 -14.67
C LYS A 5 -6.77 -10.35 -13.89
N GLY A 6 -6.36 -11.62 -14.01
CA GLY A 6 -6.96 -12.72 -13.25
C GLY A 6 -6.81 -12.56 -11.75
N GLN A 7 -5.70 -11.96 -11.27
CA GLN A 7 -5.53 -11.62 -9.85
C GLN A 7 -6.47 -10.50 -9.42
N TYR A 8 -6.53 -9.39 -10.17
CA TYR A 8 -7.37 -8.24 -9.86
C TYR A 8 -8.85 -8.60 -9.80
N GLU A 9 -9.38 -9.38 -10.75
CA GLU A 9 -10.80 -9.76 -10.75
C GLU A 9 -11.22 -10.48 -9.46
N LYS A 10 -10.31 -11.18 -8.77
CA LYS A 10 -10.61 -11.85 -7.48
C LYS A 10 -10.73 -10.89 -6.30
N ILE A 11 -10.13 -9.71 -6.40
CA ILE A 11 -10.06 -8.70 -5.32
C ILE A 11 -10.65 -7.34 -5.76
N LYS A 12 -11.38 -7.33 -6.88
CA LYS A 12 -11.81 -6.12 -7.58
C LYS A 12 -12.60 -5.17 -6.70
N ASP A 13 -13.59 -5.70 -5.98
CA ASP A 13 -14.47 -4.88 -5.13
C ASP A 13 -13.69 -4.27 -3.96
N GLN A 14 -12.77 -5.03 -3.36
CA GLN A 14 -11.90 -4.53 -2.28
C GLN A 14 -11.00 -3.40 -2.77
N VAL A 15 -10.32 -3.60 -3.91
CA VAL A 15 -9.42 -2.58 -4.49
C VAL A 15 -10.20 -1.33 -4.89
N ASN A 16 -11.34 -1.49 -5.56
CA ASN A 16 -12.14 -0.36 -6.03
C ASN A 16 -12.69 0.47 -4.87
N ASN A 17 -13.14 -0.17 -3.79
CA ASN A 17 -13.59 0.54 -2.60
C ASN A 17 -12.45 1.33 -1.95
N GLY A 18 -11.26 0.74 -1.83
CA GLY A 18 -10.08 1.44 -1.30
C GLY A 18 -9.69 2.65 -2.14
N VAL A 19 -9.65 2.49 -3.47
CA VAL A 19 -9.36 3.59 -4.40
C VAL A 19 -10.40 4.70 -4.29
N MET A 20 -11.70 4.37 -4.25
CA MET A 20 -12.77 5.37 -4.15
C MET A 20 -12.71 6.13 -2.83
N SER A 21 -12.45 5.46 -1.70
CA SER A 21 -12.27 6.08 -0.38
C SER A 21 -11.16 7.14 -0.38
N VAL A 22 -10.02 6.85 -1.02
CA VAL A 22 -8.91 7.82 -1.15
C VAL A 22 -9.30 9.01 -2.03
N ILE A 23 -10.03 8.78 -3.12
CA ILE A 23 -10.54 9.85 -4.00
C ILE A 23 -11.51 10.77 -3.24
N GLU A 24 -12.45 10.19 -2.50
CA GLU A 24 -13.46 10.93 -1.73
C GLU A 24 -12.82 11.76 -0.60
N SER A 25 -11.84 11.19 0.09
CA SER A 25 -11.12 11.88 1.18
C SER A 25 -10.09 12.89 0.69
N THR A 26 -9.69 12.85 -0.60
CA THR A 26 -8.63 13.66 -1.20
C THR A 26 -7.24 13.53 -0.54
N ALA A 27 -7.06 12.51 0.31
CA ALA A 27 -5.84 12.28 1.08
C ALA A 27 -4.78 11.52 0.25
N PHE A 28 -4.37 12.12 -0.87
CA PHE A 28 -3.54 11.44 -1.88
C PHE A 28 -2.08 11.19 -1.46
N ILE A 29 -1.54 12.01 -0.56
CA ILE A 29 -0.13 11.94 -0.15
C ILE A 29 -0.07 11.71 1.35
N ASN A 30 0.59 10.63 1.75
CA ASN A 30 0.82 10.26 3.15
C ASN A 30 -0.49 10.27 4.00
N GLY A 31 -1.57 9.77 3.41
CA GLY A 31 -2.89 9.66 4.04
C GLY A 31 -3.02 8.47 5.00
N PRO A 32 -4.21 8.27 5.58
CA PRO A 32 -4.46 7.22 6.58
C PRO A 32 -4.17 5.80 6.07
N GLU A 33 -4.39 5.54 4.78
CA GLU A 33 -4.09 4.24 4.16
C GLU A 33 -2.59 3.92 4.18
N VAL A 34 -1.71 4.93 4.03
CA VAL A 34 -0.24 4.74 4.09
C VAL A 34 0.19 4.37 5.51
N HIS A 35 -0.38 5.04 6.52
CA HIS A 35 -0.08 4.74 7.92
C HIS A 35 -0.63 3.38 8.36
N SER A 36 -1.81 3.00 7.87
CA SER A 36 -2.40 1.68 8.14
C SER A 36 -1.54 0.58 7.51
N PHE A 37 -1.15 0.74 6.24
CA PHE A 37 -0.24 -0.19 5.57
C PHE A 37 1.11 -0.31 6.29
N GLN A 38 1.68 0.80 6.76
CA GLN A 38 2.90 0.76 7.56
C GLN A 38 2.73 -0.13 8.80
N LYS A 39 1.65 0.08 9.56
CA LYS A 39 1.39 -0.66 10.80
C LYS A 39 1.13 -2.14 10.53
N GLU A 40 0.33 -2.44 9.52
CA GLU A 40 0.05 -3.82 9.10
C GLU A 40 1.32 -4.55 8.66
N LEU A 41 2.23 -3.86 7.98
CA LEU A 41 3.48 -4.45 7.52
C LEU A 41 4.49 -4.63 8.66
N GLU A 42 4.54 -3.71 9.64
CA GLU A 42 5.29 -3.90 10.89
C GLU A 42 4.85 -5.19 11.60
N ASP A 43 3.53 -5.37 11.73
CA ASP A 43 2.96 -6.54 12.41
C ASP A 43 3.17 -7.82 11.58
N TYR A 44 3.02 -7.77 10.25
CA TYR A 44 3.24 -8.92 9.36
C TYR A 44 4.69 -9.41 9.35
N LEU A 45 5.65 -8.49 9.41
CA LEU A 45 7.08 -8.81 9.37
C LEU A 45 7.69 -9.06 10.75
N ASP A 46 6.93 -8.85 11.84
CA ASP A 46 7.42 -8.88 13.22
C ASP A 46 8.63 -7.95 13.44
N VAL A 47 8.50 -6.70 12.99
CA VAL A 47 9.54 -5.66 13.12
C VAL A 47 9.00 -4.43 13.82
N LYS A 48 9.90 -3.67 14.45
CA LYS A 48 9.51 -2.46 15.19
C LYS A 48 9.06 -1.30 14.29
N HIS A 49 9.65 -1.20 13.10
CA HIS A 49 9.45 -0.05 12.21
C HIS A 49 9.42 -0.46 10.74
N VAL A 50 8.44 0.07 10.01
CA VAL A 50 8.41 0.13 8.55
C VAL A 50 8.40 1.60 8.15
N ILE A 51 9.14 1.96 7.09
CA ILE A 51 9.10 3.31 6.52
C ILE A 51 8.75 3.16 5.03
N PRO A 52 7.51 3.45 4.61
CA PRO A 52 7.13 3.43 3.21
C PRO A 52 7.93 4.46 2.40
N CYS A 53 8.35 4.07 1.21
CA CYS A 53 9.02 4.96 0.25
C CYS A 53 8.52 4.67 -1.17
N ALA A 54 8.99 5.45 -2.16
CA ALA A 54 8.42 5.41 -3.50
C ALA A 54 8.73 4.10 -4.27
N ASN A 55 9.90 3.50 -4.06
CA ASN A 55 10.31 2.27 -4.72
C ASN A 55 11.47 1.57 -3.97
N GLY A 56 11.85 0.36 -4.40
CA GLY A 56 12.91 -0.43 -3.76
C GLY A 56 14.33 0.13 -3.93
N THR A 57 14.62 0.87 -5.01
CA THR A 57 15.93 1.53 -5.19
C THR A 57 16.08 2.67 -4.20
N ASP A 58 15.03 3.49 -4.02
CA ASP A 58 15.01 4.56 -3.02
C ASP A 58 15.18 3.98 -1.61
N ALA A 59 14.54 2.84 -1.31
CA ALA A 59 14.68 2.16 -0.03
C ALA A 59 16.15 1.83 0.28
N LEU A 60 16.88 1.29 -0.70
CA LEU A 60 18.30 0.96 -0.55
C LEU A 60 19.18 2.21 -0.42
N GLN A 61 18.79 3.32 -1.04
CA GLN A 61 19.52 4.58 -0.95
C GLN A 61 19.31 5.29 0.40
N ILE A 62 18.14 5.15 1.03
CA ILE A 62 17.82 5.76 2.33
C ILE A 62 18.43 4.98 3.51
N ALA A 63 18.62 3.67 3.37
CA ALA A 63 19.04 2.74 4.42
C ALA A 63 20.46 2.95 4.96
#